data_AF-A0A3P8KRS3-F1
#
_entry.id   AF-A0A3P8KRS3-F1
#
_cell.length_a   1.000
_cell.length_b   1.000
_cell.length_c   1.000
_cell.angle_alpha   90.00
_cell.angle_beta   90.00
_cell.angle_gamma   90.00
#
_symmetry.space_group_name_H-M   'P 1'
#
loop_
_entity.id
_entity.type
_entity.pdbx_description
1 polymer ?
#
loop_
_entity_poly.entity_id
_entity_poly.type
_entity_poly.pdbx_seq_one_letter_code
_entity_poly.pdbx_strand_id
1 'polypeptide(L)'
;MAWLAVVISHKVNGVSELHSRLMVESLFAEFARIFPMRFTNVTNGVTPRRWLALANPPLSKVLDENIGRTWRTDLSQLKELEQHIDYPTVNQAVRQAKLENKQRLANYIGQQLNVVVNPKALFDVQIKRIHEYKRQLMNVLHVIARYNRIKADPDAEWGAAGQYLRRESRFGLLHGQAYYSSH
;
A
#
# COMPACT_ATOMS: atom_id res chain seq x y z
N MET A 1 -27.77 5.62 -14.57
CA MET A 1 -27.63 5.64 -13.09
C MET A 1 -26.85 6.84 -12.57
N ALA A 2 -25.60 7.08 -13.01
CA ALA A 2 -24.76 8.15 -12.45
C ALA A 2 -25.37 9.56 -12.54
N TRP A 3 -25.94 9.95 -13.69
CA TRP A 3 -26.55 11.27 -13.85
C TRP A 3 -27.77 11.48 -12.95
N LEU A 4 -28.63 10.47 -12.84
CA LEU A 4 -29.78 10.51 -11.92
C LEU A 4 -29.32 10.71 -10.48
N ALA A 5 -28.28 10.00 -10.05
CA ALA A 5 -27.71 10.16 -8.71
C ALA A 5 -27.23 11.59 -8.44
N VAL A 6 -26.64 12.27 -9.43
CA VAL A 6 -26.22 13.68 -9.30
C VAL A 6 -27.43 14.62 -9.16
N VAL A 7 -28.48 14.39 -9.97
CA VAL A 7 -29.69 15.22 -9.96
C VAL A 7 -30.40 15.16 -8.61
N ILE A 8 -30.59 13.95 -8.06
CA ILE A 8 -31.37 13.71 -6.83
C ILE A 8 -30.56 13.92 -5.54
N SER A 9 -29.24 14.11 -5.60
CA SER A 9 -28.40 14.29 -4.41
C SER A 9 -28.12 15.76 -4.10
N HIS A 10 -28.06 16.08 -2.81
CA HIS A 10 -27.61 17.39 -2.34
C HIS A 10 -26.10 17.56 -2.35
N LYS A 11 -25.34 16.45 -2.28
CA LYS A 11 -23.89 16.44 -2.30
C LYS A 11 -23.39 15.24 -3.11
N VAL A 12 -22.31 15.43 -3.85
CA VAL A 12 -21.63 14.41 -4.64
C VAL A 12 -20.14 14.54 -4.39
N ASN A 13 -19.50 13.50 -3.84
CA ASN A 13 -18.10 13.58 -3.45
C ASN A 13 -17.20 12.66 -4.28
N GLY A 14 -16.01 13.16 -4.58
CA GLY A 14 -14.89 12.32 -4.95
C GLY A 14 -14.17 11.75 -3.72
N VAL A 15 -13.25 10.82 -3.97
CA VAL A 15 -12.55 10.04 -2.93
C VAL A 15 -11.05 10.37 -2.79
N SER A 16 -10.57 11.32 -3.60
CA SER A 16 -9.25 11.96 -3.53
C SER A 16 -9.34 13.30 -4.24
N GLU A 17 -8.45 14.24 -3.93
CA GLU A 17 -8.47 15.59 -4.51
C GLU A 17 -8.46 15.55 -6.05
N LEU A 18 -7.53 14.79 -6.63
CA LEU A 18 -7.45 14.59 -8.07
C LEU A 18 -8.74 13.99 -8.64
N HIS A 19 -9.32 12.99 -7.97
CA HIS A 19 -10.56 12.37 -8.42
C HIS A 19 -11.74 13.35 -8.38
N SER A 20 -11.87 14.13 -7.29
CA SER A 20 -12.89 15.19 -7.17
C SER A 20 -12.72 16.23 -8.27
N ARG A 21 -11.49 16.66 -8.55
CA ARG A 21 -11.20 17.61 -9.62
C ARG A 21 -11.62 17.07 -10.99
N LEU A 22 -11.24 15.82 -11.31
CA LEU A 22 -11.65 15.19 -12.56
C LEU A 22 -13.17 15.04 -12.68
N MET A 23 -13.89 14.82 -11.58
CA MET A 23 -15.34 14.79 -11.61
C MET A 23 -15.94 16.13 -12.04
N VAL A 24 -15.40 17.25 -11.54
CA VAL A 24 -15.86 18.61 -11.85
C VAL A 24 -15.41 19.07 -13.22
N GLU A 25 -14.20 18.73 -13.64
CA GLU A 25 -13.63 19.19 -14.92
C GLU A 25 -14.07 18.33 -16.12
N SER A 26 -14.42 17.06 -15.90
CA SER A 26 -14.71 16.12 -16.99
C SER A 26 -16.03 15.36 -16.82
N LEU A 27 -16.14 14.40 -15.89
CA LEU A 27 -17.26 13.46 -15.83
C LEU A 27 -18.64 14.13 -15.67
N PHE A 28 -18.70 15.21 -14.89
CA PHE A 28 -19.94 15.89 -14.52
C PHE A 28 -19.83 17.41 -14.70
N ALA A 29 -19.02 17.88 -15.65
CA ALA A 29 -18.73 19.30 -15.84
C ALA A 29 -19.99 20.17 -16.00
N GLU A 30 -20.97 19.70 -16.77
CA GLU A 30 -22.25 20.40 -16.94
C GLU A 30 -23.02 20.52 -15.61
N PHE A 31 -23.12 19.42 -14.85
CA PHE A 31 -23.78 19.44 -13.55
C PHE A 31 -23.02 20.30 -12.52
N ALA A 32 -21.69 20.33 -12.59
CA ALA A 32 -20.88 21.19 -11.73
C ALA A 32 -21.08 22.67 -12.06
N ARG A 33 -21.36 23.04 -13.31
CA ARG A 33 -21.75 24.41 -13.67
C ARG A 33 -23.14 24.78 -13.16
N ILE A 34 -24.11 23.87 -13.27
CA ILE A 34 -25.49 24.10 -12.80
C ILE A 34 -25.56 24.11 -11.26
N PHE A 35 -24.79 23.25 -10.61
CA PHE A 35 -24.82 23.03 -9.16
C PHE A 35 -23.42 23.11 -8.52
N PRO A 36 -22.75 24.27 -8.55
CA PRO A 36 -21.34 24.40 -8.16
C PRO A 36 -21.08 23.99 -6.71
N MET A 37 -22.05 24.22 -5.81
CA MET A 37 -21.91 23.92 -4.38
C MET A 37 -22.17 22.45 -4.02
N ARG A 38 -22.56 21.58 -4.98
CA ARG A 38 -22.88 20.16 -4.70
C ARG A 38 -21.65 19.26 -4.70
N PHE A 39 -20.60 19.62 -5.44
CA PHE A 39 -19.41 18.78 -5.58
C PHE A 39 -18.44 19.01 -4.43
N THR A 40 -18.04 17.94 -3.75
CA THR A 40 -17.12 17.99 -2.61
C THR A 40 -16.00 16.96 -2.71
N ASN A 41 -15.06 17.03 -1.77
CA ASN A 41 -14.02 16.04 -1.59
C ASN A 41 -14.12 15.41 -0.20
N VAL A 42 -14.07 14.08 -0.17
CA VAL A 42 -13.83 13.34 1.07
C VAL A 42 -12.75 12.30 0.75
N THR A 43 -11.51 12.62 1.09
CA THR A 43 -10.38 11.72 0.82
C THR A 43 -10.50 10.44 1.64
N ASN A 44 -10.30 9.29 0.99
CA ASN A 44 -10.41 8.00 1.65
C ASN A 44 -9.39 7.86 2.81
N GLY A 45 -9.86 7.28 3.91
CA GLY A 45 -9.03 6.89 5.06
C GLY A 45 -9.13 5.40 5.36
N VAL A 46 -8.18 4.91 6.16
CA VAL A 46 -8.23 3.56 6.74
C VAL A 46 -8.22 3.66 8.26
N THR A 47 -8.95 2.79 8.95
CA THR A 47 -8.98 2.83 10.42
C THR A 47 -7.64 2.34 11.02
N PRO A 48 -6.98 3.13 11.88
CA PRO A 48 -5.72 2.73 12.49
C PRO A 48 -5.89 1.59 13.49
N ARG A 49 -7.09 1.39 14.04
CA ARG A 49 -7.39 0.28 14.95
C ARG A 49 -7.16 -1.08 14.28
N ARG A 50 -7.63 -1.24 13.03
CA ARG A 50 -7.46 -2.51 12.30
C ARG A 50 -6.11 -2.57 11.60
N TRP A 51 -5.76 -1.52 10.86
CA TRP A 51 -4.64 -1.55 9.92
C TRP A 51 -3.27 -1.29 10.53
N LEU A 52 -3.23 -0.82 11.79
CA LEU A 52 -1.99 -0.59 12.53
C LEU A 52 -2.02 -1.34 13.87
N ALA A 53 -2.98 -1.03 14.74
CA ALA A 53 -3.03 -1.59 16.10
C ALA A 53 -3.17 -3.13 16.11
N LEU A 54 -4.16 -3.66 15.39
CA LEU A 54 -4.41 -5.11 15.32
C LEU A 54 -3.48 -5.82 14.33
N ALA A 55 -3.28 -5.24 13.13
CA ALA A 55 -2.48 -5.87 12.09
C ALA A 55 -0.98 -5.91 12.41
N ASN A 56 -0.49 -4.96 13.20
CA ASN A 56 0.92 -4.83 13.54
C ASN A 56 1.16 -4.63 15.05
N PRO A 57 0.90 -5.66 15.87
CA PRO A 57 1.13 -5.58 17.33
C PRO A 57 2.57 -5.22 17.71
N PRO A 58 3.64 -5.75 17.04
CA PRO A 58 5.01 -5.37 17.36
C PRO A 58 5.27 -3.87 17.19
N LEU A 59 4.84 -3.26 16.08
CA LEU A 59 5.01 -1.82 15.89
C LEU A 59 4.13 -1.03 16.85
N SER A 60 2.92 -1.52 17.14
CA SER A 60 2.01 -0.86 18.08
C SER A 60 2.60 -0.75 19.48
N LYS A 61 3.38 -1.76 19.92
CA LYS A 61 4.12 -1.70 21.18
C LYS A 61 5.16 -0.58 21.17
N VAL A 62 5.91 -0.43 20.07
CA VAL A 62 6.88 0.67 19.92
C VAL A 62 6.17 2.03 19.97
N LEU A 63 5.01 2.16 19.31
CA LEU A 63 4.22 3.39 19.38
C LEU A 63 3.74 3.67 20.80
N ASP A 64 3.24 2.66 21.50
CA ASP A 64 2.73 2.79 22.87
C ASP A 64 3.80 3.27 23.86
N GLU A 65 5.04 2.81 23.68
CA GLU A 65 6.18 3.16 24.52
C GLU A 65 6.70 4.59 24.28
N ASN A 66 6.49 5.15 23.09
CA ASN A 66 7.05 6.47 22.72
C ASN A 66 6.02 7.60 22.74
N ILE A 67 4.77 7.35 22.33
CA ILE A 67 3.73 8.39 22.16
C ILE A 67 2.42 8.04 22.88
N GLY A 68 2.45 7.04 23.77
CA GLY A 68 1.27 6.58 24.51
C GLY A 68 0.26 5.82 23.65
N ARG A 69 -0.98 5.64 24.14
CA ARG A 69 -1.98 4.74 23.51
C ARG A 69 -3.08 5.46 22.73
N THR A 70 -3.19 6.77 22.87
CA THR A 70 -4.25 7.63 22.32
C THR A 70 -4.19 7.76 20.79
N TRP A 71 -3.04 7.46 20.17
CA TRP A 71 -2.88 7.49 18.71
C TRP A 71 -3.88 6.60 17.94
N ARG A 72 -4.45 5.58 18.60
CA ARG A 72 -5.47 4.70 17.99
C ARG A 72 -6.76 5.45 17.66
N THR A 73 -7.12 6.46 18.45
CA THR A 73 -8.30 7.30 18.24
C THR A 73 -7.95 8.63 17.57
N ASP A 74 -6.72 9.10 17.73
CA ASP A 74 -6.20 10.33 17.11
C ASP A 74 -4.87 10.05 16.40
N LEU A 75 -4.94 9.73 15.11
CA LEU A 75 -3.76 9.35 14.33
C LEU A 75 -2.78 10.51 14.10
N SER A 76 -3.18 11.76 14.37
CA SER A 76 -2.32 12.93 14.19
C SER A 76 -1.12 12.91 15.15
N GLN A 77 -1.25 12.23 16.29
CA GLN A 77 -0.19 12.03 17.29
C GLN A 77 1.02 11.23 16.76
N LEU A 78 0.88 10.50 15.64
CA LEU A 78 2.05 9.88 14.99
C LEU A 78 3.11 10.91 14.60
N LYS A 79 2.75 12.19 14.46
CA LYS A 79 3.70 13.27 14.19
C LYS A 79 4.74 13.46 15.31
N GLU A 80 4.40 13.10 16.55
CA GLU A 80 5.35 13.18 17.68
C GLU A 80 6.58 12.30 17.46
N LEU A 81 6.48 11.24 16.63
CA LEU A 81 7.61 10.40 16.25
C LEU A 81 8.68 11.13 15.44
N GLU A 82 8.37 12.27 14.82
CA GLU A 82 9.38 13.10 14.14
C GLU A 82 10.49 13.53 15.10
N GLN A 83 10.17 13.74 16.38
CA GLN A 83 11.15 14.05 17.41
C GLN A 83 12.11 12.89 17.69
N HIS A 84 11.73 11.67 17.29
CA HIS A 84 12.47 10.45 17.57
C HIS A 84 13.29 9.88 16.41
N ILE A 85 13.35 10.60 15.28
CA ILE A 85 13.98 10.10 14.03
C ILE A 85 15.46 9.74 14.20
N ASP A 86 16.18 10.45 15.08
CA ASP A 86 17.61 10.25 15.29
C ASP A 86 17.95 9.35 16.49
N TYR A 87 16.95 8.92 17.28
CA TYR A 87 17.22 8.02 18.41
C TYR A 87 17.48 6.59 17.92
N PRO A 88 18.70 6.04 18.10
CA PRO A 88 19.04 4.72 17.58
C PRO A 88 18.18 3.60 18.17
N THR A 89 17.75 3.75 19.42
CA THR A 89 16.92 2.79 20.15
C THR A 89 15.53 2.63 19.51
N VAL A 90 14.86 3.74 19.17
CA VAL A 90 13.55 3.73 18.50
C VAL A 90 13.68 3.14 17.10
N ASN A 91 14.69 3.56 16.34
CA ASN A 91 14.98 3.02 15.01
C ASN A 91 15.24 1.51 15.04
N GLN A 92 15.99 1.02 16.03
CA GLN A 92 16.24 -0.40 16.22
C GLN A 92 14.95 -1.15 16.55
N ALA A 93 14.12 -0.61 17.44
CA ALA A 93 12.83 -1.21 17.81
C ALA A 93 11.87 -1.31 16.60
N VAL A 94 11.79 -0.27 15.77
CA VAL A 94 11.00 -0.28 14.53
C VAL A 94 11.52 -1.32 13.54
N ARG A 95 12.84 -1.42 13.35
CA ARG A 95 13.46 -2.42 12.46
C ARG A 95 13.18 -3.84 12.96
N GLN A 96 13.25 -4.06 14.28
CA GLN A 96 12.96 -5.34 14.90
C GLN A 96 11.49 -5.73 14.72
N ALA A 97 10.56 -4.81 14.99
CA ALA A 97 9.13 -5.01 14.73
C ALA A 97 8.86 -5.35 13.25
N LYS A 98 9.57 -4.72 12.30
CA LYS A 98 9.46 -5.05 10.88
C LYS A 98 9.97 -6.46 10.57
N LEU A 99 11.10 -6.86 11.15
CA LEU A 99 11.69 -8.19 10.95
C LEU A 99 10.77 -9.29 11.48
N GLU A 100 10.20 -9.13 12.66
CA GLU A 100 9.24 -10.08 13.25
C GLU A 100 8.02 -10.28 12.36
N ASN A 101 7.48 -9.19 11.81
CA ASN A 101 6.38 -9.28 10.85
C ASN A 101 6.78 -10.01 9.55
N LYS A 102 8.01 -9.82 9.07
CA LYS A 102 8.53 -10.54 7.89
C LYS A 102 8.74 -12.03 8.17
N GLN A 103 9.18 -12.40 9.38
CA GLN A 103 9.28 -13.81 9.80
C GLN A 103 7.89 -14.46 9.86
N ARG A 104 6.90 -13.79 10.46
CA ARG A 104 5.50 -14.26 10.47
C ARG A 104 4.97 -14.49 9.05
N LEU A 105 5.22 -13.54 8.15
CA LEU A 105 4.82 -13.68 6.75
C LEU A 105 5.59 -14.80 6.04
N ALA A 106 6.90 -14.95 6.27
CA ALA A 106 7.69 -16.04 5.69
C ALA A 106 7.14 -17.42 6.08
N ASN A 107 6.81 -17.61 7.36
CA ASN A 107 6.19 -18.85 7.85
C ASN A 107 4.83 -19.11 7.19
N TYR A 108 4.00 -18.08 7.08
CA TYR A 108 2.71 -18.19 6.40
C TYR A 108 2.86 -18.62 4.94
N ILE A 109 3.80 -18.04 4.18
CA ILE A 109 4.05 -18.49 2.80
C ILE A 109 4.58 -19.92 2.75
N GLY A 110 5.48 -20.32 3.66
CA GLY A 110 5.95 -21.69 3.74
C GLY A 110 4.80 -22.68 3.92
N GLN A 111 3.84 -22.34 4.79
CA GLN A 111 2.67 -23.17 5.06
C GLN A 111 1.66 -23.20 3.90
N GLN A 112 1.40 -22.06 3.24
CA GLN A 112 0.35 -21.97 2.23
C GLN A 112 0.79 -22.32 0.81
N LEU A 113 2.05 -22.04 0.48
CA LEU A 113 2.57 -22.14 -0.89
C LEU A 113 3.75 -23.10 -1.01
N ASN A 114 4.24 -23.67 0.10
CA ASN A 114 5.43 -24.51 0.15
C ASN A 114 6.68 -23.82 -0.46
N VAL A 115 6.79 -22.50 -0.26
CA VAL A 115 7.94 -21.70 -0.71
C VAL A 115 8.69 -21.15 0.51
N VAL A 116 10.00 -21.38 0.56
CA VAL A 116 10.87 -20.80 1.59
C VAL A 116 11.37 -19.46 1.11
N VAL A 117 11.19 -18.41 1.92
CA VAL A 117 11.70 -17.06 1.64
C VAL A 117 12.59 -16.54 2.75
N ASN A 118 13.56 -15.69 2.40
CA ASN A 118 14.47 -15.11 3.38
C ASN A 118 13.86 -13.85 4.03
N PRO A 119 13.52 -13.85 5.34
CA PRO A 119 12.96 -12.67 6.02
C PRO A 119 13.95 -11.50 6.15
N LYS A 120 15.23 -11.68 5.82
CA LYS A 120 16.21 -10.59 5.73
C LYS A 120 16.19 -9.89 4.36
N ALA A 121 15.64 -10.50 3.31
CA ALA A 121 15.49 -9.87 1.99
C ALA A 121 14.37 -8.82 1.97
N LEU A 122 14.40 -7.84 1.06
CA LEU A 122 13.33 -6.86 0.93
C LEU A 122 12.03 -7.55 0.48
N PHE A 123 10.92 -7.32 1.18
CA PHE A 123 9.62 -7.85 0.76
C PHE A 123 8.91 -6.80 -0.10
N ASP A 124 8.84 -7.07 -1.41
CA ASP A 124 8.23 -6.21 -2.42
C ASP A 124 6.80 -6.73 -2.71
N VAL A 125 5.78 -5.95 -2.37
CA VAL A 125 4.40 -6.44 -2.23
C VAL A 125 3.44 -5.61 -3.08
N GLN A 126 2.77 -6.26 -4.03
CA GLN A 126 1.68 -5.66 -4.82
C GLN A 126 0.37 -6.39 -4.54
N ILE A 127 -0.38 -5.92 -3.53
CA ILE A 127 -1.69 -6.46 -3.15
C ILE A 127 -2.78 -5.50 -3.61
N LYS A 128 -3.57 -5.91 -4.60
CA LYS A 128 -4.74 -5.19 -5.15
C LYS A 128 -5.48 -6.12 -6.11
N ARG A 129 -6.75 -5.82 -6.38
CA ARG A 129 -7.54 -6.52 -7.42
C ARG A 129 -6.76 -6.60 -8.74
N ILE A 130 -6.84 -7.72 -9.45
CA ILE A 130 -6.23 -7.84 -10.78
C ILE A 130 -6.96 -6.92 -11.76
N HIS A 131 -6.20 -6.05 -12.43
CA HIS A 131 -6.72 -5.18 -13.48
C HIS A 131 -5.58 -4.57 -14.30
N GLU A 132 -5.76 -4.45 -15.61
CA GLU A 132 -4.77 -3.86 -16.53
C GLU A 132 -4.27 -2.46 -16.08
N TYR A 133 -5.16 -1.53 -15.69
CA TYR A 133 -4.75 -0.21 -15.20
C TYR A 133 -3.92 -0.26 -13.91
N LYS A 134 -3.98 -1.36 -13.15
CA LYS A 134 -3.19 -1.56 -11.93
C LYS A 134 -1.80 -2.14 -12.22
N ARG A 135 -1.53 -2.51 -13.48
CA ARG A 135 -0.22 -2.83 -14.04
C ARG A 135 0.54 -3.93 -13.29
N GLN A 136 -0.15 -4.99 -12.85
CA GLN A 136 0.52 -6.19 -12.31
C GLN A 136 1.46 -6.83 -13.35
N LEU A 137 1.04 -6.85 -14.63
CA LEU A 137 1.87 -7.33 -15.73
C LEU A 137 3.21 -6.57 -15.82
N MET A 138 3.17 -5.23 -15.73
CA MET A 138 4.39 -4.41 -15.73
C MET A 138 5.33 -4.77 -14.58
N ASN A 139 4.79 -5.04 -13.40
CA ASN A 139 5.60 -5.47 -12.26
C ASN A 139 6.27 -6.83 -12.51
N VAL A 140 5.53 -7.79 -13.07
CA VAL A 140 6.09 -9.11 -13.43
C VAL A 140 7.17 -8.99 -14.52
N LEU A 141 6.95 -8.15 -15.54
CA LEU A 141 7.98 -7.89 -16.57
C LEU A 141 9.26 -7.32 -15.96
N HIS A 142 9.15 -6.45 -14.95
CA HIS A 142 10.32 -5.96 -14.22
C HIS A 142 11.04 -7.06 -13.42
N VAL A 143 10.30 -7.99 -12.79
CA VAL A 143 10.89 -9.16 -12.13
C VAL A 143 11.65 -10.03 -13.12
N ILE A 144 11.06 -10.31 -14.30
CA ILE A 144 11.70 -11.08 -15.38
C ILE A 144 12.97 -10.38 -15.87
N ALA A 145 12.91 -9.07 -16.12
CA ALA A 145 14.06 -8.29 -16.56
C ALA A 145 15.22 -8.37 -15.55
N ARG A 146 14.92 -8.25 -14.24
CA ARG A 146 15.93 -8.39 -13.19
C ARG A 146 16.50 -9.80 -13.12
N TYR A 147 15.66 -10.82 -13.21
CA TYR A 147 16.09 -12.21 -13.23
C TYR A 147 17.07 -12.47 -14.39
N ASN A 148 16.74 -12.00 -15.59
CA ASN A 148 17.59 -12.16 -16.77
C ASN A 148 18.95 -11.46 -16.62
N ARG A 149 19.00 -10.28 -15.99
CA ARG A 149 20.27 -9.57 -15.71
C ARG A 149 21.14 -10.33 -14.71
N ILE A 150 20.56 -10.85 -13.63
CA ILE A 150 21.28 -11.68 -12.64
C ILE A 150 21.85 -12.94 -13.30
N LYS A 151 21.10 -13.53 -14.24
CA LYS A 151 21.59 -14.69 -15.01
C LYS A 151 22.72 -14.36 -15.98
N ALA A 152 22.68 -13.17 -16.58
CA ALA A 152 23.67 -12.75 -17.57
C ALA A 152 25.00 -12.34 -16.94
N ASP A 153 24.98 -11.83 -15.70
CA ASP A 153 26.16 -11.43 -14.96
C ASP A 153 26.05 -11.91 -13.49
N PRO A 154 26.39 -13.18 -13.21
CA PRO A 154 26.26 -13.77 -11.87
C PRO A 154 27.20 -13.14 -10.82
N ASP A 155 28.33 -12.59 -11.26
CA ASP A 155 29.39 -12.07 -10.38
C ASP A 155 29.21 -10.58 -10.05
N ALA A 156 28.27 -9.89 -10.73
CA ALA A 156 27.90 -8.52 -10.38
C ALA A 156 27.44 -8.40 -8.91
N GLU A 157 27.67 -7.23 -8.31
CA GLU A 157 27.21 -6.94 -6.95
C GLU A 157 25.69 -6.71 -6.90
N TRP A 158 24.92 -7.80 -6.78
CA TRP A 158 23.47 -7.80 -6.61
C TRP A 158 23.02 -7.65 -5.13
N GLY A 159 23.86 -7.01 -4.30
CA GLY A 159 23.69 -6.87 -2.84
C GLY A 159 23.45 -5.43 -2.37
N ALA A 160 23.37 -5.23 -1.05
CA ALA A 160 23.08 -3.91 -0.44
C ALA A 160 24.15 -2.83 -0.67
N ALA A 161 25.35 -3.20 -1.14
CA ALA A 161 26.40 -2.28 -1.57
C ALA A 161 26.38 -2.01 -3.09
N GLY A 162 25.63 -2.79 -3.88
CA GLY A 162 25.42 -2.57 -5.30
C GLY A 162 24.04 -1.98 -5.63
N GLN A 163 23.76 -1.73 -6.91
CA GLN A 163 22.53 -1.06 -7.36
C GLN A 163 21.21 -1.82 -7.05
N TYR A 164 21.26 -3.09 -6.62
CA TYR A 164 20.07 -3.93 -6.50
C TYR A 164 20.07 -4.75 -5.20
N LEU A 165 19.08 -4.52 -4.33
CA LEU A 165 18.86 -5.33 -3.13
C LEU A 165 18.25 -6.71 -3.44
N ARG A 166 18.59 -7.75 -2.65
CA ARG A 166 17.83 -9.02 -2.61
C ARG A 166 16.36 -8.73 -2.30
N ARG A 167 15.44 -9.22 -3.15
CA ARG A 167 13.99 -8.99 -3.03
C ARG A 167 13.19 -10.29 -3.12
N GLU A 168 12.11 -10.32 -2.36
CA GLU A 168 11.04 -11.31 -2.41
C GLU A 168 9.79 -10.59 -2.91
N SER A 169 9.34 -10.90 -4.14
CA SER A 169 8.16 -10.26 -4.74
C SER A 169 6.89 -11.04 -4.42
N ARG A 170 5.81 -10.34 -4.05
CA ARG A 170 4.53 -10.94 -3.61
C ARG A 170 3.34 -10.31 -4.32
N PHE A 171 2.41 -11.18 -4.69
CA PHE A 171 1.11 -10.84 -5.27
C PHE A 171 0.00 -11.51 -4.46
N GLY A 172 -1.02 -10.76 -4.04
CA GLY A 172 -2.21 -11.28 -3.36
C GLY A 172 -3.45 -10.89 -4.17
N LEU A 173 -4.24 -11.89 -4.58
CA LEU A 173 -5.10 -11.76 -5.77
C LEU A 173 -6.56 -12.19 -5.51
N LEU A 174 -7.48 -11.40 -6.03
CA LEU A 174 -8.88 -11.76 -6.28
C LEU A 174 -9.22 -11.27 -7.70
N HIS A 175 -9.90 -12.13 -8.47
CA HIS A 175 -10.26 -11.90 -9.87
C HIS A 175 -11.79 -11.96 -10.04
N GLY A 176 -12.36 -11.08 -10.87
CA GLY A 176 -13.79 -11.14 -11.22
C GLY A 176 -14.03 -12.29 -12.20
N GLN A 177 -15.01 -13.15 -11.94
CA GLN A 177 -15.22 -14.39 -12.73
C GLN A 177 -15.41 -14.18 -14.25
N ALA A 178 -15.75 -12.96 -14.71
CA ALA A 178 -15.99 -12.64 -16.12
C ALA A 178 -14.85 -11.86 -16.81
N TYR A 179 -13.71 -11.64 -16.15
CA TYR A 179 -12.65 -10.76 -16.66
C TYR A 179 -11.61 -11.51 -17.51
N TYR A 180 -11.99 -12.03 -18.68
CA TYR A 180 -10.99 -12.51 -19.65
C TYR A 180 -10.36 -11.28 -20.34
N SER A 181 -9.03 -11.19 -20.39
CA SER A 181 -8.36 -10.17 -21.20
C SER A 181 -8.71 -10.46 -22.66
N SER A 182 -9.59 -9.64 -23.22
CA SER A 182 -10.03 -9.75 -24.60
C SER A 182 -8.90 -9.25 -25.50
N HIS A 183 -8.11 -10.19 -25.99
CA HIS A 183 -7.25 -10.06 -27.16
C HIS A 183 -7.51 -11.25 -28.08
#